data_AF-A0A2N7K8F5-F1
#
_entry.id   AF-A0A2N7K8F5-F1
#
_cell.length_a   1.000
_cell.length_b   1.000
_cell.length_c   1.000
_cell.angle_alpha   90.00
_cell.angle_beta   90.00
_cell.angle_gamma   90.00
#
_symmetry.space_group_name_H-M   'P 1'
#
loop_
_entity.id
_entity.type
_entity.pdbx_description
1 polymer ?
#
loop_
_entity_poly.entity_id
_entity_poly.type
_entity_poly.pdbx_seq_one_letter_code
_entity_poly.pdbx_strand_id
1 'polypeptide(L)'
;MNTKKPMSLTGRVILGMVVGILTGFAIQSLFADNGFVNNYIVNGLFEVGGQIFVASLKMLVVPLVFVSLVCGTSSLKDLSTLGRMGGKTLALYIGTTAVAITLALTIGNLFQPGAGADLTAASSFKSADAPSLGQVIIDMFPTNPIQAMAEGKTLQVIVFAVLFGIAISAAGKPGERIAAVFSDLNEVIMKLVALLMNLAPYGVFFLMAKLFSGLGLSAIWNLAEYFLVLAGTLLLHGLVTYSAMLKGFTGLSPITFLRKMEDAIMFAFSTASSNATIPVTMETAKNRMGVDNKVASFTVPLGATVNMDGTAIMQGVATAFIAQAYNIDLTMGDYLMVILTATLASVGTAGVPGVGLVMLAMVLNQVGLPLEGIALIMGVDRLLDMIRTAVNITGDSAVTIIVAKSEGSLDESRFNDPAAGEKEEEVKLARQQA
;
A
#
# COMPACT_ATOMS: atom_id res chain seq x y z
N MET A 1 -40.03 0.44 -18.11
CA MET A 1 -38.80 -0.30 -17.77
C MET A 1 -37.77 0.69 -17.25
N ASN A 2 -37.65 0.82 -15.93
CA ASN A 2 -36.67 1.71 -15.30
C ASN A 2 -35.48 0.84 -14.87
N THR A 3 -34.67 0.39 -15.83
CA THR A 3 -33.48 -0.41 -15.56
C THR A 3 -32.38 0.53 -15.07
N LYS A 4 -32.42 0.90 -13.80
CA LYS A 4 -31.26 1.54 -13.15
C LYS A 4 -30.08 0.60 -13.31
N LYS A 5 -29.05 1.05 -14.04
CA LYS A 5 -27.77 0.35 -14.16
C LYS A 5 -27.29 0.00 -12.75
N PRO A 6 -26.93 -1.27 -12.45
CA PRO A 6 -26.39 -1.60 -11.13
C PRO A 6 -25.18 -0.70 -10.85
N MET A 7 -25.05 -0.21 -9.60
CA MET A 7 -23.93 0.65 -9.22
C MET A 7 -22.61 -0.08 -9.50
N SER A 8 -21.62 0.64 -10.02
CA SER A 8 -20.26 0.13 -10.18
C SER A 8 -19.69 -0.33 -8.83
N LEU A 9 -18.68 -1.20 -8.89
CA LEU A 9 -17.96 -1.65 -7.70
C LEU A 9 -17.49 -0.45 -6.86
N THR A 10 -16.93 0.57 -7.53
CA THR A 10 -16.54 1.83 -6.89
C THR A 10 -17.67 2.49 -6.13
N GLY A 11 -18.82 2.65 -6.78
CA GLY A 11 -19.97 3.29 -6.16
C GLY A 11 -20.40 2.56 -4.90
N ARG A 12 -20.33 1.23 -4.90
CA ARG A 12 -20.64 0.39 -3.73
C ARG A 12 -19.60 0.55 -2.63
N VAL A 13 -18.30 0.55 -2.96
CA VAL A 13 -17.21 0.72 -1.99
C VAL A 13 -17.26 2.10 -1.33
N ILE A 14 -17.43 3.17 -2.12
CA ILE A 14 -17.57 4.54 -1.61
C ILE A 14 -18.81 4.65 -0.72
N LEU A 15 -19.94 4.08 -1.13
CA LEU A 15 -21.15 4.07 -0.30
C LEU A 15 -20.91 3.34 1.03
N GLY A 16 -20.28 2.16 0.99
CA GLY A 16 -19.92 1.40 2.19
C GLY A 16 -19.03 2.21 3.13
N MET A 17 -18.02 2.89 2.59
CA MET A 17 -17.14 3.78 3.35
C MET A 17 -17.91 4.93 4.01
N VAL A 18 -18.68 5.71 3.24
CA VAL A 18 -19.41 6.87 3.76
C VAL A 18 -20.41 6.45 4.83
N VAL A 19 -21.17 5.38 4.58
CA VAL A 19 -22.15 4.85 5.56
C VAL A 19 -21.43 4.34 6.81
N GLY A 20 -20.27 3.70 6.66
CA GLY A 20 -19.44 3.25 7.77
C GLY A 20 -18.95 4.39 8.64
N ILE A 21 -18.36 5.43 8.02
CA ILE A 21 -17.88 6.64 8.72
C ILE A 21 -19.02 7.30 9.50
N LEU A 22 -20.17 7.54 8.86
CA LEU A 22 -21.33 8.16 9.51
C LEU A 22 -21.86 7.32 10.67
N THR A 23 -21.89 5.99 10.50
CA THR A 23 -22.32 5.06 11.56
C THR A 23 -21.36 5.09 12.75
N GLY A 24 -20.05 5.03 12.50
CA GLY A 24 -19.03 5.10 13.54
C GLY A 24 -19.11 6.42 14.31
N PHE A 25 -19.24 7.54 13.60
CA PHE A 25 -19.36 8.86 14.21
C PHE A 25 -20.65 9.01 15.04
N ALA A 26 -21.77 8.49 14.56
CA ALA A 26 -23.03 8.50 15.31
C ALA A 26 -22.92 7.68 16.59
N ILE A 27 -22.26 6.52 16.54
CA ILE A 27 -22.01 5.69 17.74
C ILE A 27 -21.11 6.41 18.73
N GLN A 28 -20.01 7.01 18.26
CA GLN A 28 -19.11 7.77 19.12
C GLN A 28 -19.82 8.98 19.76
N SER A 29 -20.68 9.67 19.03
CA SER A 29 -21.32 10.89 19.53
C SER A 29 -22.50 10.63 20.47
N LEU A 30 -23.26 9.57 20.23
CA LEU A 30 -24.51 9.30 20.95
C LEU A 30 -24.38 8.17 21.99
N PHE A 31 -23.40 7.29 21.85
CA PHE A 31 -23.30 6.04 22.61
C PHE A 31 -21.89 5.71 23.11
N ALA A 32 -20.94 6.67 23.11
CA ALA A 32 -19.55 6.43 23.53
C ALA A 32 -19.42 5.76 24.92
N ASP A 33 -20.28 6.12 25.87
CA ASP A 33 -20.23 5.58 27.24
C ASP A 33 -21.10 4.32 27.42
N ASN A 34 -21.76 3.84 26.37
CA ASN A 34 -22.64 2.69 26.46
C ASN A 34 -21.86 1.38 26.30
N GLY A 35 -21.63 0.70 27.42
CA GLY A 35 -20.89 -0.57 27.45
C GLY A 35 -21.48 -1.68 26.57
N PHE A 36 -22.80 -1.71 26.34
CA PHE A 36 -23.42 -2.70 25.45
C PHE A 36 -23.07 -2.44 23.99
N VAL A 37 -23.18 -1.18 23.54
CA VAL A 37 -22.85 -0.78 22.16
C VAL A 37 -21.38 -1.02 21.89
N ASN A 38 -20.50 -0.63 22.82
CA ASN A 38 -19.06 -0.84 22.67
C ASN A 38 -18.70 -2.34 22.59
N ASN A 39 -19.27 -3.18 23.46
CA ASN A 39 -18.88 -4.59 23.50
C ASN A 39 -19.45 -5.41 22.34
N TYR A 40 -20.72 -5.21 21.98
CA TYR A 40 -21.39 -6.09 21.02
C TYR A 40 -21.45 -5.53 19.60
N ILE A 41 -21.54 -4.20 19.43
CA ILE A 41 -21.63 -3.58 18.11
C ILE A 41 -20.23 -3.21 17.61
N VAL A 42 -19.48 -2.44 18.40
CA VAL A 42 -18.15 -1.94 18.01
C VAL A 42 -17.10 -3.06 18.06
N ASN A 43 -16.87 -3.65 19.24
CA ASN A 43 -15.89 -4.73 19.45
C ASN A 43 -16.41 -6.11 19.01
N GLY A 44 -17.71 -6.23 18.75
CA GLY A 44 -18.33 -7.44 18.23
C GLY A 44 -18.52 -7.33 16.71
N LEU A 45 -19.72 -6.93 16.28
CA LEU A 45 -20.14 -6.96 14.88
C LEU A 45 -19.15 -6.28 13.91
N PHE A 46 -18.74 -5.04 14.19
CA PHE A 46 -17.89 -4.28 13.27
C PHE A 46 -16.44 -4.79 13.27
N GLU A 47 -15.90 -5.09 14.44
CA GLU A 47 -14.55 -5.65 14.53
C GLU A 47 -14.46 -7.03 13.88
N VAL A 48 -15.39 -7.94 14.18
CA VAL A 48 -15.42 -9.29 13.58
C VAL A 48 -15.60 -9.20 12.06
N GLY A 49 -16.56 -8.41 11.58
CA GLY A 49 -16.80 -8.23 10.16
C GLY A 49 -15.59 -7.65 9.42
N GLY A 50 -14.96 -6.62 10.00
CA GLY A 50 -13.76 -5.99 9.44
C GLY A 50 -12.55 -6.91 9.44
N GLN A 51 -12.31 -7.65 10.53
CA GLN A 51 -11.17 -8.58 10.64
C GLN A 51 -11.32 -9.81 9.74
N ILE A 52 -12.53 -10.38 9.60
CA ILE A 52 -12.80 -11.45 8.64
C ILE A 52 -12.46 -10.99 7.22
N PHE A 53 -12.86 -9.76 6.87
CA PHE A 53 -12.57 -9.19 5.57
C PHE A 53 -11.07 -9.03 5.35
N VAL A 54 -10.33 -8.43 6.29
CA VAL A 54 -8.86 -8.30 6.21
C VAL A 54 -8.17 -9.66 6.12
N ALA A 55 -8.61 -10.64 6.90
CA ALA A 55 -8.08 -12.00 6.87
C ALA A 55 -8.29 -12.67 5.49
N SER A 56 -9.46 -12.48 4.89
CA SER A 56 -9.79 -13.02 3.56
C SER A 56 -8.86 -12.46 2.47
N LEU A 57 -8.43 -11.21 2.59
CA LEU A 57 -7.48 -10.58 1.67
C LEU A 57 -6.06 -11.08 1.87
N LYS A 58 -5.61 -11.11 3.14
CA LYS A 58 -4.29 -11.65 3.51
C LYS A 58 -4.12 -13.10 3.06
N MET A 59 -5.20 -13.89 3.09
CA MET A 59 -5.22 -15.26 2.58
C MET A 59 -4.83 -15.35 1.09
N LEU A 60 -5.19 -14.36 0.27
CA LEU A 60 -4.85 -14.36 -1.16
C LEU A 60 -3.42 -13.93 -1.46
N VAL A 61 -2.78 -13.16 -0.58
CA VAL A 61 -1.49 -12.52 -0.86
C VAL A 61 -0.42 -13.55 -1.23
N VAL A 62 -0.18 -14.54 -0.38
CA VAL A 62 0.91 -15.51 -0.62
C VAL A 62 0.66 -16.38 -1.85
N PRO A 63 -0.53 -17.02 -2.01
CA PRO A 63 -0.81 -17.80 -3.21
C PRO A 63 -0.74 -16.97 -4.50
N LEU A 64 -1.32 -15.76 -4.49
CA LEU A 64 -1.32 -14.88 -5.65
C LEU A 64 0.10 -14.45 -6.01
N VAL A 65 0.88 -13.95 -5.05
CA VAL A 65 2.24 -13.47 -5.30
C VAL A 65 3.08 -14.62 -5.86
N PHE A 66 3.06 -15.79 -5.23
CA PHE A 66 3.82 -16.95 -5.70
C PHE A 66 3.39 -17.40 -7.10
N VAL A 67 2.10 -17.69 -7.30
CA VAL A 67 1.60 -18.24 -8.58
C VAL A 67 1.75 -17.22 -9.71
N SER A 68 1.40 -15.96 -9.47
CA SER A 68 1.47 -14.91 -10.50
C SER A 68 2.91 -14.63 -10.91
N LEU A 69 3.84 -14.59 -9.96
CA LEU A 69 5.27 -14.39 -10.25
C LEU A 69 5.87 -15.57 -11.00
N VAL A 70 5.56 -16.80 -10.60
CA VAL A 70 6.03 -17.99 -11.31
C VAL A 70 5.49 -17.96 -12.74
N CYS A 71 4.19 -17.67 -12.93
CA CYS A 71 3.59 -17.51 -14.25
C CYS A 71 4.26 -16.37 -15.06
N GLY A 72 4.51 -15.22 -14.43
CA GLY A 72 5.13 -14.05 -15.07
C GLY A 72 6.56 -14.33 -15.51
N THR A 73 7.38 -14.88 -14.61
CA THR A 73 8.80 -15.14 -14.86
C THR A 73 9.07 -16.36 -15.72
N SER A 74 8.25 -17.40 -15.65
CA SER A 74 8.36 -18.57 -16.55
C SER A 74 7.98 -18.26 -18.01
N SER A 75 7.24 -17.17 -18.25
CA SER A 75 6.93 -16.70 -19.60
C SER A 75 8.08 -15.89 -20.24
N LEU A 76 9.09 -15.51 -19.46
CA LEU A 76 10.23 -14.73 -19.94
C LEU A 76 11.24 -15.63 -20.64
N LYS A 77 11.40 -15.44 -21.95
CA LYS A 77 12.39 -16.18 -22.76
C LYS A 77 13.84 -15.72 -22.52
N ASP A 78 14.04 -14.55 -21.91
CA ASP A 78 15.34 -13.95 -21.70
C ASP A 78 15.49 -13.39 -20.28
N LEU A 79 16.46 -13.94 -19.54
CA LEU A 79 16.87 -13.53 -18.20
C LEU A 79 17.31 -12.05 -18.14
N SER A 80 17.85 -11.51 -19.23
CA SER A 80 18.26 -10.11 -19.32
C SER A 80 17.07 -9.15 -19.15
N THR A 81 15.89 -9.58 -19.60
CA THR A 81 14.65 -8.79 -19.49
C THR A 81 14.23 -8.64 -18.02
N LEU A 82 14.36 -9.71 -17.23
CA LEU A 82 14.05 -9.67 -15.81
C LEU A 82 14.98 -8.72 -15.05
N GLY A 83 16.29 -8.78 -15.30
CA GLY A 83 17.26 -7.87 -14.69
C GLY A 83 16.99 -6.41 -15.04
N ARG A 84 16.66 -6.11 -16.31
CA ARG A 84 16.29 -4.76 -16.75
C ARG A 84 15.00 -4.26 -16.09
N MET A 85 13.96 -5.09 -16.04
CA MET A 85 12.70 -4.74 -15.36
C MET A 85 12.91 -4.49 -13.87
N GLY A 86 13.63 -5.38 -13.19
CA GLY A 86 13.96 -5.27 -11.78
C GLY A 86 14.75 -4.00 -11.47
N GLY A 87 15.81 -3.74 -12.23
CA GLY A 87 16.63 -2.54 -12.08
C GLY A 87 15.85 -1.25 -12.28
N LYS A 88 15.03 -1.17 -13.34
CA LYS A 88 14.15 0.00 -13.58
C LYS A 88 13.16 0.22 -12.44
N THR A 89 12.54 -0.87 -11.95
CA THR A 89 11.54 -0.81 -10.89
C THR A 89 12.15 -0.33 -9.57
N LEU A 90 13.28 -0.92 -9.16
CA LEU A 90 13.99 -0.52 -7.94
C LEU A 90 14.50 0.93 -8.03
N ALA A 91 15.06 1.33 -9.17
CA ALA A 91 15.54 2.69 -9.38
C ALA A 91 14.40 3.72 -9.27
N LEU A 92 13.23 3.40 -9.85
CA LEU A 92 12.05 4.25 -9.75
C LEU A 92 11.56 4.33 -8.30
N TYR A 93 11.41 3.21 -7.59
CA TYR A 93 10.95 3.24 -6.19
C TYR A 93 11.91 3.98 -5.25
N ILE A 94 13.22 3.71 -5.33
CA ILE A 94 14.19 4.44 -4.51
C ILE A 94 14.18 5.93 -4.85
N GLY A 95 14.08 6.26 -6.14
CA GLY A 95 14.00 7.64 -6.60
C GLY A 95 12.74 8.37 -6.12
N THR A 96 11.57 7.73 -6.20
CA THR A 96 10.32 8.34 -5.73
C THR A 96 10.32 8.49 -4.22
N THR A 97 10.85 7.52 -3.47
CA THR A 97 10.96 7.61 -2.00
C THR A 97 11.84 8.79 -1.59
N ALA A 98 12.99 8.96 -2.25
CA ALA A 98 13.90 10.07 -1.98
C ALA A 98 13.26 11.44 -2.28
N VAL A 99 12.49 11.53 -3.37
CA VAL A 99 11.69 12.72 -3.70
C VAL A 99 10.60 12.96 -2.66
N ALA A 100 9.91 11.91 -2.22
CA ALA A 100 8.81 11.95 -1.26
C ALA A 100 9.29 12.49 0.10
N ILE A 101 10.40 11.98 0.64
CA ILE A 101 10.92 12.47 1.91
C ILE A 101 11.53 13.88 1.81
N THR A 102 12.17 14.20 0.69
CA THR A 102 12.69 15.55 0.45
C THR A 102 11.54 16.57 0.42
N LEU A 103 10.44 16.23 -0.25
CA LEU A 103 9.21 17.01 -0.27
C LEU A 103 8.65 17.19 1.15
N ALA A 104 8.59 16.10 1.93
CA ALA A 104 8.10 16.12 3.30
C ALA A 104 8.91 17.01 4.24
N LEU A 105 10.25 16.92 4.19
CA LEU A 105 11.13 17.77 4.99
C LEU A 105 11.02 19.24 4.56
N THR A 106 10.91 19.51 3.26
CA THR A 106 10.73 20.87 2.74
C THR A 106 9.42 21.47 3.25
N ILE A 107 8.31 20.73 3.14
CA ILE A 107 7.00 21.19 3.60
C ILE A 107 6.95 21.29 5.13
N GLY A 108 7.53 20.31 5.85
CA GLY A 108 7.61 20.34 7.31
C GLY A 108 8.37 21.55 7.85
N ASN A 109 9.42 21.99 7.15
CA ASN A 109 10.15 23.21 7.49
C ASN A 109 9.44 24.49 7.08
N LEU A 110 8.66 24.45 6.00
CA LEU A 110 7.92 25.61 5.52
C LEU A 110 6.74 25.96 6.44
N PHE A 111 5.98 24.95 6.87
CA PHE A 111 4.77 25.13 7.68
C PHE A 111 5.01 25.04 9.19
N GLN A 112 6.15 24.47 9.60
CA GLN A 112 6.57 24.35 11.00
C GLN A 112 5.48 23.80 11.95
N PRO A 113 4.89 22.62 11.66
CA PRO A 113 3.74 22.12 12.41
C PRO A 113 4.01 21.79 13.88
N GLY A 114 5.28 21.74 14.31
CA GLY A 114 5.67 21.52 15.70
C GLY A 114 6.02 22.80 16.47
N ALA A 115 6.04 23.96 15.81
CA ALA A 115 6.40 25.21 16.46
C ALA A 115 5.34 25.60 17.51
N GLY A 116 5.77 25.91 18.73
CA GLY A 116 4.88 26.29 19.83
C GLY A 116 4.21 25.13 20.56
N ALA A 117 4.47 23.87 20.15
CA ALA A 117 4.15 22.69 20.93
C ALA A 117 5.19 22.52 22.06
N ASP A 118 5.23 23.45 23.02
CA ASP A 118 6.16 23.40 24.16
C ASP A 118 5.82 22.21 25.06
N LEU A 119 6.48 21.07 24.83
CA LEU A 119 6.13 19.78 25.43
C LEU A 119 7.33 19.20 26.16
N THR A 120 7.39 19.46 27.47
CA THR A 120 8.42 18.93 28.39
C THR A 120 8.02 17.62 29.09
N ALA A 121 6.98 16.93 28.63
CA ALA A 121 6.57 15.67 29.22
C ALA A 121 6.24 14.63 28.14
N ALA A 122 7.12 13.66 27.97
CA ALA A 122 6.80 12.45 27.23
C ALA A 122 7.52 11.23 27.84
N SER A 123 6.81 10.11 27.87
CA SER A 123 7.20 8.84 28.47
C SER A 123 8.12 8.04 27.55
N SER A 124 9.04 7.27 28.14
CA SER A 124 10.07 6.52 27.40
C SER A 124 9.53 5.59 26.32
N PHE A 125 10.03 5.77 25.09
CA PHE A 125 9.80 4.85 23.97
C PHE A 125 11.05 3.99 23.77
N LYS A 126 10.92 2.66 23.77
CA LYS A 126 12.02 1.75 23.44
C LYS A 126 12.00 1.44 21.95
N SER A 127 13.06 1.81 21.24
CA SER A 127 13.27 1.40 19.84
C SER A 127 13.69 -0.08 19.75
N ALA A 128 13.32 -0.73 18.66
CA ALA A 128 14.03 -1.91 18.16
C ALA A 128 15.18 -1.43 17.26
N ASP A 129 16.28 -2.18 17.21
CA ASP A 129 17.40 -1.88 16.30
C ASP A 129 17.01 -2.21 14.85
N ALA A 130 17.44 -1.34 13.93
CA ALA A 130 17.32 -1.58 12.50
C ALA A 130 18.21 -2.74 12.05
N PRO A 131 17.73 -3.64 11.18
CA PRO A 131 18.65 -4.47 10.42
C PRO A 131 19.49 -3.57 9.48
N SER A 132 20.79 -3.85 9.39
CA SER A 132 21.66 -3.16 8.42
C SER A 132 21.22 -3.46 6.99
N LEU A 133 21.54 -2.58 6.02
CA LEU A 133 21.23 -2.83 4.60
C LEU A 133 21.78 -4.19 4.12
N GLY A 134 22.97 -4.58 4.61
CA GLY A 134 23.54 -5.90 4.32
C GLY A 134 22.67 -7.04 4.86
N GLN A 135 22.14 -6.89 6.08
CA GLN A 135 21.22 -7.86 6.66
C GLN A 135 19.89 -7.92 5.90
N VAL A 136 19.34 -6.79 5.45
CA VAL A 136 18.14 -6.75 4.59
C VAL A 136 18.35 -7.52 3.28
N ILE A 137 19.53 -7.37 2.66
CA ILE A 137 19.88 -8.11 1.44
C ILE A 137 20.01 -9.61 1.72
N ILE A 138 20.63 -10.00 2.83
CA ILE A 138 20.77 -11.41 3.24
C ILE A 138 19.38 -12.02 3.52
N ASP A 139 18.54 -11.31 4.28
CA ASP A 139 17.20 -11.75 4.67
C ASP A 139 16.22 -11.79 3.50
N MET A 140 16.59 -11.24 2.35
CA MET A 140 15.86 -11.38 1.10
C MET A 140 15.82 -12.83 0.61
N PHE A 141 16.84 -13.64 0.95
CA PHE A 141 16.97 -15.02 0.51
C PHE A 141 16.41 -15.99 1.57
N PRO A 142 15.31 -16.72 1.30
CA PRO A 142 14.79 -17.69 2.26
C PRO A 142 15.69 -18.91 2.38
N THR A 143 15.95 -19.35 3.61
CA THR A 143 16.51 -20.69 3.88
C THR A 143 15.47 -21.79 3.72
N ASN A 144 14.19 -21.46 3.91
CA ASN A 144 13.05 -22.36 3.71
C ASN A 144 11.88 -21.61 3.04
N PRO A 145 11.61 -21.83 1.74
CA PRO A 145 10.56 -21.12 1.02
C PRO A 145 9.15 -21.47 1.51
N ILE A 146 8.93 -22.69 2.01
CA ILE A 146 7.63 -23.10 2.55
C ILE A 146 7.34 -22.34 3.85
N GLN A 147 8.34 -22.21 4.72
CA GLN A 147 8.22 -21.41 5.93
C GLN A 147 8.02 -19.93 5.60
N ALA A 148 8.75 -19.39 4.63
CA ALA A 148 8.58 -18.00 4.19
C ALA A 148 7.15 -17.72 3.69
N MET A 149 6.56 -18.67 2.94
CA MET A 149 5.15 -18.61 2.53
C MET A 149 4.20 -18.69 3.72
N ALA A 150 4.44 -19.59 4.68
CA ALA A 150 3.60 -19.74 5.86
C ALA A 150 3.62 -18.49 6.77
N GLU A 151 4.77 -17.83 6.89
CA GLU A 151 4.97 -16.62 7.69
C GLU A 151 4.61 -15.33 6.95
N GLY A 152 4.26 -15.41 5.66
CA GLY A 152 3.91 -14.24 4.85
C GLY A 152 5.10 -13.30 4.55
N LYS A 153 6.32 -13.84 4.54
CA LYS A 153 7.55 -13.10 4.21
C LYS A 153 7.62 -12.80 2.71
N THR A 154 6.86 -11.78 2.29
CA THR A 154 6.56 -11.48 0.89
C THR A 154 7.82 -11.35 0.03
N LEU A 155 8.84 -10.61 0.49
CA LEU A 155 10.09 -10.44 -0.27
C LEU A 155 10.84 -11.75 -0.51
N GLN A 156 10.87 -12.65 0.49
CA GLN A 156 11.45 -13.98 0.35
C GLN A 156 10.65 -14.86 -0.60
N VAL A 157 9.31 -14.77 -0.55
CA VAL A 157 8.42 -15.46 -1.50
C VAL A 157 8.68 -14.97 -2.93
N ILE A 158 8.91 -13.66 -3.12
CA ILE A 158 9.26 -13.08 -4.43
C ILE A 158 10.56 -13.68 -4.96
N VAL A 159 11.64 -13.68 -4.17
CA VAL A 159 12.94 -14.23 -4.60
C VAL A 159 12.80 -15.70 -5.00
N PHE A 160 12.15 -16.51 -4.17
CA PHE A 160 11.93 -17.92 -4.49
C PHE A 160 11.08 -18.11 -5.75
N ALA A 161 9.97 -17.38 -5.89
CA ALA A 161 9.08 -17.47 -7.04
C ALA A 161 9.79 -17.13 -8.36
N VAL A 162 10.64 -16.10 -8.33
CA VAL A 162 11.46 -15.68 -9.48
C VAL A 162 12.46 -16.78 -9.86
N LEU A 163 13.23 -17.31 -8.90
CA LEU A 163 14.20 -18.38 -9.16
C LEU A 163 13.50 -19.65 -9.67
N PHE A 164 12.34 -19.97 -9.11
CA PHE A 164 11.55 -21.13 -9.52
C PHE A 164 10.97 -20.97 -10.94
N GLY A 165 10.44 -19.80 -11.28
CA GLY A 165 9.94 -19.52 -12.63
C GLY A 165 11.04 -19.52 -13.68
N ILE A 166 12.24 -19.02 -13.35
CA ILE A 166 13.44 -19.15 -14.20
C ILE A 166 13.78 -20.62 -14.42
N ALA A 167 13.79 -21.44 -13.37
CA ALA A 167 14.08 -22.87 -13.48
C ALA A 167 13.03 -23.59 -14.35
N ILE A 168 11.75 -23.22 -14.24
CA ILE A 168 10.68 -23.71 -15.12
C ILE A 168 10.99 -23.35 -16.58
N SER A 169 11.34 -22.09 -16.87
CA SER A 169 11.67 -21.69 -18.25
C SER A 169 12.90 -22.43 -18.80
N ALA A 170 13.87 -22.77 -17.95
CA ALA A 170 15.09 -23.49 -18.34
C ALA A 170 14.89 -25.01 -18.49
N ALA A 171 13.82 -25.58 -17.95
CA ALA A 171 13.62 -27.02 -17.90
C ALA A 171 13.11 -27.65 -19.22
N GLY A 172 12.78 -26.87 -20.25
CA GLY A 172 12.25 -27.37 -21.53
C GLY A 172 10.84 -27.97 -21.40
N LYS A 173 10.58 -29.14 -21.99
CA LYS A 173 9.24 -29.78 -22.02
C LYS A 173 8.60 -30.04 -20.63
N PRO A 174 9.33 -30.48 -19.60
CA PRO A 174 8.82 -30.48 -18.22
C PRO A 174 8.39 -29.09 -17.75
N GLY A 175 9.21 -28.07 -18.03
CA GLY A 175 8.93 -26.68 -17.71
C GLY A 175 7.63 -26.17 -18.33
N GLU A 176 7.44 -26.39 -19.63
CA GLU A 176 6.22 -25.99 -20.36
C GLU A 176 4.95 -26.55 -19.71
N ARG A 177 4.98 -27.82 -19.26
CA ARG A 177 3.84 -28.45 -18.57
C ARG A 177 3.55 -27.80 -17.22
N ILE A 178 4.58 -27.48 -16.45
CA ILE A 178 4.43 -26.80 -15.15
C ILE A 178 3.95 -25.36 -15.37
N ALA A 179 4.49 -24.64 -16.35
CA ALA A 179 4.08 -23.28 -16.69
C ALA A 179 2.58 -23.22 -17.06
N ALA A 180 2.08 -24.20 -17.81
CA ALA A 180 0.65 -24.30 -18.13
C ALA A 180 -0.22 -24.43 -16.87
N VAL A 181 0.17 -25.31 -15.93
CA VAL A 181 -0.54 -25.46 -14.65
C VAL A 181 -0.55 -24.14 -13.85
N PHE A 182 0.58 -23.44 -13.79
CA PHE A 182 0.65 -22.14 -13.11
C PHE A 182 -0.20 -21.06 -13.81
N SER A 183 -0.31 -21.12 -15.14
CA SER A 183 -1.19 -20.22 -15.90
C SER A 183 -2.66 -20.44 -15.55
N ASP A 184 -3.11 -21.69 -15.48
CA ASP A 184 -4.47 -22.04 -15.08
C ASP A 184 -4.75 -21.66 -13.62
N LEU A 185 -3.81 -21.94 -12.71
CA LEU A 185 -3.90 -21.53 -11.31
C LEU A 185 -4.00 -20.00 -11.17
N ASN A 186 -3.22 -19.25 -11.96
CA ASN A 186 -3.27 -17.79 -11.94
C ASN A 186 -4.67 -17.30 -12.31
N GLU A 187 -5.28 -17.85 -13.36
CA GLU A 187 -6.64 -17.47 -13.78
C GLU A 187 -7.68 -17.77 -12.68
N VAL A 188 -7.58 -18.94 -12.02
CA VAL A 188 -8.45 -19.29 -10.90
C VAL A 188 -8.28 -18.33 -9.72
N ILE A 189 -7.04 -17.99 -9.37
CA ILE A 189 -6.77 -17.04 -8.29
C ILE A 189 -7.32 -15.66 -8.65
N MET A 190 -7.16 -15.19 -9.89
CA MET A 190 -7.73 -13.91 -10.32
C MET A 190 -9.27 -13.88 -10.20
N LYS A 191 -9.96 -15.00 -10.49
CA LYS A 191 -11.42 -15.10 -10.24
C LYS A 191 -11.75 -15.05 -8.75
N LEU A 192 -10.89 -15.61 -7.89
CA LEU A 192 -11.04 -15.50 -6.45
C LEU A 192 -10.85 -14.06 -5.95
N VAL A 193 -9.93 -13.28 -6.55
CA VAL A 193 -9.80 -11.85 -6.27
C VAL A 193 -11.09 -11.11 -6.63
N ALA A 194 -11.64 -11.32 -7.83
CA ALA A 194 -12.88 -10.69 -8.28
C ALA A 194 -14.09 -11.04 -7.36
N LEU A 195 -14.14 -12.27 -6.85
CA LEU A 195 -15.13 -12.68 -5.84
C LEU A 195 -14.99 -11.85 -4.54
N LEU A 196 -13.76 -11.68 -4.04
CA LEU A 196 -13.52 -10.87 -2.84
C LEU A 196 -13.80 -9.38 -3.07
N MET A 197 -13.55 -8.86 -4.27
CA MET A 197 -13.89 -7.48 -4.60
C MET A 197 -15.37 -7.20 -4.46
N ASN A 198 -16.23 -8.16 -4.81
CA ASN A 198 -17.67 -8.04 -4.60
C ASN A 198 -18.10 -7.96 -3.12
N LEU A 199 -17.24 -8.43 -2.19
CA LEU A 199 -17.43 -8.32 -0.73
C LEU A 199 -16.83 -7.04 -0.15
N ALA A 200 -15.96 -6.34 -0.90
CA ALA A 200 -15.24 -5.15 -0.43
C ALA A 200 -16.14 -4.05 0.15
N PRO A 201 -17.30 -3.69 -0.44
CA PRO A 201 -18.19 -2.68 0.12
C PRO A 201 -18.61 -2.93 1.58
N TYR A 202 -18.84 -4.20 1.93
CA TYR A 202 -19.27 -4.59 3.27
C TYR A 202 -18.11 -4.59 4.25
N GLY A 203 -16.95 -5.11 3.81
CA GLY A 203 -15.72 -5.08 4.60
C GLY A 203 -15.27 -3.67 4.93
N VAL A 204 -15.27 -2.77 3.94
CA VAL A 204 -14.95 -1.35 4.08
C VAL A 204 -15.91 -0.68 5.06
N PHE A 205 -17.22 -0.96 4.97
CA PHE A 205 -18.20 -0.45 5.93
C PHE A 205 -17.82 -0.81 7.37
N PHE A 206 -17.54 -2.09 7.66
CA PHE A 206 -17.19 -2.53 9.01
C PHE A 206 -15.90 -1.91 9.53
N LEU A 207 -14.86 -1.84 8.68
CA LEU A 207 -13.58 -1.22 9.02
C LEU A 207 -13.74 0.26 9.38
N MET A 208 -14.52 1.00 8.58
CA MET A 208 -14.75 2.43 8.81
C MET A 208 -15.64 2.71 10.02
N ALA A 209 -16.70 1.92 10.19
CA ALA A 209 -17.58 2.05 11.35
C ALA A 209 -16.83 1.81 12.66
N LYS A 210 -16.02 0.76 12.73
CA LYS A 210 -15.17 0.46 13.89
C LYS A 210 -14.15 1.56 14.17
N LEU A 211 -13.50 2.08 13.13
CA LEU A 211 -12.49 3.11 13.29
C LEU A 211 -13.09 4.40 13.86
N PHE A 212 -14.16 4.90 13.23
CA PHE A 212 -14.77 6.16 13.61
C PHE A 212 -15.60 6.06 14.89
N SER A 213 -15.94 4.86 15.37
CA SER A 213 -16.49 4.65 16.71
C SER A 213 -15.45 4.66 17.84
N GLY A 214 -14.14 4.69 17.52
CA GLY A 214 -13.06 4.73 18.52
C GLY A 214 -12.24 6.03 18.48
N LEU A 215 -12.47 6.88 17.48
CA LEU A 215 -11.73 8.13 17.30
C LEU A 215 -12.35 9.26 18.12
N GLY A 216 -11.61 9.77 19.10
CA GLY A 216 -11.95 11.01 19.81
C GLY A 216 -11.58 12.23 18.98
N LEU A 217 -12.56 13.12 18.73
CA LEU A 217 -12.36 14.39 18.00
C LEU A 217 -11.29 15.31 18.65
N SER A 218 -11.07 15.18 19.96
CA SER A 218 -10.09 15.96 20.71
C SER A 218 -8.64 15.68 20.31
N ALA A 219 -8.30 14.43 19.96
CA ALA A 219 -6.96 14.06 19.53
C ALA A 219 -6.59 14.68 18.17
N ILE A 220 -7.57 14.79 17.27
CA ILE A 220 -7.39 15.42 15.96
C ILE A 220 -7.20 16.93 16.11
N TRP A 221 -7.94 17.56 17.01
CA TRP A 221 -7.85 19.01 17.22
C TRP A 221 -6.46 19.44 17.75
N ASN A 222 -5.93 18.70 18.71
CA ASN A 222 -4.64 19.01 19.32
C ASN A 222 -3.44 18.83 18.36
N LEU A 223 -3.62 18.11 17.25
CA LEU A 223 -2.58 17.85 16.23
C LEU A 223 -3.04 18.24 14.83
N ALA A 224 -4.00 19.18 14.74
CA ALA A 224 -4.63 19.53 13.48
C ALA A 224 -3.60 20.03 12.46
N GLU A 225 -2.63 20.85 12.88
CA GLU A 225 -1.57 21.36 12.00
C GLU A 225 -0.69 20.22 11.47
N TYR A 226 -0.16 19.35 12.34
CA TYR A 226 0.59 18.17 11.93
C TYR A 226 -0.21 17.29 10.96
N PHE A 227 -1.48 17.02 11.29
CA PHE A 227 -2.36 16.21 10.47
C PHE A 227 -2.55 16.81 9.07
N LEU A 228 -2.84 18.12 8.99
CA LEU A 228 -3.08 18.82 7.73
C LEU A 228 -1.82 18.90 6.87
N VAL A 229 -0.66 19.18 7.48
CA VAL A 229 0.62 19.22 6.78
C VAL A 229 0.98 17.85 6.23
N LEU A 230 0.82 16.78 7.02
CA LEU A 230 1.12 15.43 6.56
C LEU A 230 0.13 14.97 5.47
N ALA A 231 -1.17 15.10 5.71
CA ALA A 231 -2.19 14.73 4.73
C ALA A 231 -2.04 15.54 3.43
N GLY A 232 -1.78 16.84 3.53
CA GLY A 232 -1.54 17.72 2.38
C GLY A 232 -0.30 17.29 1.59
N THR A 233 0.80 16.94 2.27
CA THR A 233 2.03 16.44 1.62
C THR A 233 1.78 15.11 0.90
N LEU A 234 1.06 14.19 1.54
CA LEU A 234 0.70 12.90 0.95
C LEU A 234 -0.16 13.08 -0.31
N LEU A 235 -1.19 13.93 -0.24
CA LEU A 235 -2.04 14.24 -1.39
C LEU A 235 -1.26 14.96 -2.49
N LEU A 236 -0.36 15.86 -2.14
CA LEU A 236 0.50 16.53 -3.12
C LEU A 236 1.39 15.51 -3.85
N HIS A 237 2.03 14.59 -3.13
CA HIS A 237 2.85 13.56 -3.74
C HIS A 237 2.02 12.61 -4.61
N GLY A 238 0.91 12.10 -4.06
CA GLY A 238 0.03 11.16 -4.73
C GLY A 238 -0.62 11.73 -6.00
N LEU A 239 -1.06 12.99 -5.96
CA LEU A 239 -1.80 13.62 -7.06
C LEU A 239 -0.90 14.38 -8.03
N VAL A 240 0.21 14.96 -7.58
CA VAL A 240 1.09 15.79 -8.41
C VAL A 240 2.35 15.04 -8.80
N THR A 241 3.13 14.52 -7.84
CA THR A 241 4.40 13.84 -8.15
C THR A 241 4.18 12.62 -9.04
N TYR A 242 3.27 11.72 -8.69
CA TYR A 242 2.99 10.56 -9.53
C TYR A 242 2.34 10.91 -10.86
N SER A 243 1.47 11.93 -10.90
CA SER A 243 0.87 12.38 -12.16
C SER A 243 1.91 12.98 -13.10
N ALA A 244 2.83 13.80 -12.58
CA ALA A 244 3.92 14.37 -13.34
C ALA A 244 4.88 13.29 -13.83
N MET A 245 5.23 12.35 -12.96
CA MET A 245 6.07 11.19 -13.30
C MET A 245 5.42 10.34 -14.40
N LEU A 246 4.16 9.93 -14.22
CA LEU A 246 3.42 9.14 -15.21
C LEU A 246 3.35 9.86 -16.55
N LYS A 247 2.94 11.14 -16.56
CA LYS A 247 2.83 11.92 -17.80
C LYS A 247 4.19 12.10 -18.47
N GLY A 248 5.23 12.38 -17.71
CA GLY A 248 6.59 12.62 -18.20
C GLY A 248 7.22 11.38 -18.84
N PHE A 249 7.08 10.19 -18.22
CA PHE A 249 7.71 8.97 -18.71
C PHE A 249 6.87 8.20 -19.74
N THR A 250 5.54 8.34 -19.72
CA THR A 250 4.65 7.51 -20.57
C THR A 250 3.84 8.31 -21.59
N GLY A 251 3.65 9.62 -21.37
CA GLY A 251 2.72 10.44 -22.15
C GLY A 251 1.24 10.21 -21.82
N LEU A 252 0.90 9.22 -20.99
CA LEU A 252 -0.48 8.84 -20.65
C LEU A 252 -1.18 9.89 -19.79
N SER A 253 -2.51 9.84 -19.77
CA SER A 253 -3.35 10.76 -18.99
C SER A 253 -3.36 10.38 -17.50
N PRO A 254 -2.88 11.25 -16.59
CA PRO A 254 -2.94 11.00 -15.16
C PRO A 254 -4.37 10.94 -14.61
N ILE A 255 -5.30 11.68 -15.23
CA ILE A 255 -6.71 11.67 -14.83
C ILE A 255 -7.32 10.30 -15.10
N THR A 256 -7.01 9.69 -16.23
CA THR A 256 -7.48 8.34 -16.57
C THR A 256 -6.91 7.31 -15.60
N PHE A 257 -5.62 7.44 -15.27
CA PHE A 257 -4.95 6.60 -14.28
C PHE A 257 -5.63 6.70 -12.90
N LEU A 258 -5.79 7.90 -12.34
CA LEU A 258 -6.39 8.07 -11.01
C LEU A 258 -7.84 7.58 -10.96
N ARG A 259 -8.62 7.81 -12.02
CA ARG A 259 -10.00 7.29 -12.11
C ARG A 259 -10.07 5.77 -12.16
N LYS A 260 -9.12 5.10 -12.79
CA LYS A 260 -9.10 3.63 -12.83
C LYS A 260 -8.54 2.99 -11.56
N MET A 261 -7.78 3.76 -10.79
CA MET A 261 -7.23 3.34 -9.49
C MET A 261 -8.23 3.51 -8.33
N GLU A 262 -9.38 4.13 -8.56
CA GLU A 262 -10.31 4.52 -7.49
C GLU A 262 -10.67 3.37 -6.53
N ASP A 263 -10.98 2.19 -7.06
CA ASP A 263 -11.32 1.01 -6.26
C ASP A 263 -10.15 0.57 -5.38
N ALA A 264 -8.97 0.44 -5.98
CA ALA A 264 -7.76 0.06 -5.27
C ALA A 264 -7.39 1.09 -4.21
N ILE A 265 -7.49 2.40 -4.51
CA ILE A 265 -7.21 3.52 -3.60
C ILE A 265 -8.16 3.50 -2.40
N MET A 266 -9.47 3.40 -2.63
CA MET A 266 -10.46 3.39 -1.55
C MET A 266 -10.30 2.15 -0.67
N PHE A 267 -9.95 1.03 -1.28
CA PHE A 267 -9.67 -0.20 -0.58
C PHE A 267 -8.40 -0.11 0.27
N ALA A 268 -7.30 0.39 -0.29
CA ALA A 268 -6.06 0.62 0.43
C ALA A 268 -6.22 1.60 1.58
N PHE A 269 -6.99 2.67 1.36
CA PHE A 269 -7.37 3.60 2.41
C PHE A 269 -8.08 2.87 3.56
N SER A 270 -9.08 2.04 3.24
CA SER A 270 -9.85 1.35 4.30
C SER A 270 -9.05 0.32 5.10
N THR A 271 -8.14 -0.40 4.43
CA THR A 271 -7.39 -1.52 5.03
C THR A 271 -6.09 -1.05 5.71
N ALA A 272 -5.52 0.07 5.26
CA ALA A 272 -4.21 0.57 5.66
C ALA A 272 -3.09 -0.49 5.60
N SER A 273 -3.16 -1.39 4.62
CA SER A 273 -2.11 -2.40 4.39
C SER A 273 -1.83 -2.58 2.92
N SER A 274 -0.64 -2.18 2.48
CA SER A 274 -0.17 -2.41 1.11
C SER A 274 -0.18 -3.90 0.77
N ASN A 275 0.23 -4.77 1.70
CA ASN A 275 0.20 -6.22 1.49
C ASN A 275 -1.21 -6.75 1.22
N ALA A 276 -2.20 -6.30 2.00
CA ALA A 276 -3.59 -6.73 1.80
C ALA A 276 -4.20 -6.25 0.47
N THR A 277 -3.59 -5.23 -0.15
CA THR A 277 -4.07 -4.64 -1.40
C THR A 277 -3.44 -5.24 -2.65
N ILE A 278 -2.36 -6.03 -2.53
CA ILE A 278 -1.67 -6.63 -3.68
C ILE A 278 -2.64 -7.27 -4.68
N PRO A 279 -3.63 -8.09 -4.26
CA PRO A 279 -4.60 -8.67 -5.19
C PRO A 279 -5.38 -7.65 -6.01
N VAL A 280 -5.86 -6.60 -5.34
CA VAL A 280 -6.66 -5.53 -5.95
C VAL A 280 -5.82 -4.69 -6.90
N THR A 281 -4.60 -4.36 -6.47
CA THR A 281 -3.66 -3.56 -7.26
C THR A 281 -3.22 -4.32 -8.52
N MET A 282 -2.94 -5.62 -8.40
CA MET A 282 -2.61 -6.47 -9.55
C MET A 282 -3.79 -6.64 -10.52
N GLU A 283 -4.99 -6.87 -10.00
CA GLU A 283 -6.21 -6.94 -10.82
C GLU A 283 -6.45 -5.63 -11.58
N THR A 284 -6.32 -4.49 -10.90
CA THR A 284 -6.47 -3.16 -11.49
C THR A 284 -5.42 -2.92 -12.58
N ALA A 285 -4.15 -3.22 -12.31
CA ALA A 285 -3.06 -3.06 -13.27
C ALA A 285 -3.28 -3.93 -14.52
N LYS A 286 -3.70 -5.19 -14.35
CA LYS A 286 -3.90 -6.12 -15.47
C LYS A 286 -5.17 -5.81 -16.27
N ASN A 287 -6.31 -5.71 -15.58
CA ASN A 287 -7.63 -5.69 -16.21
C ASN A 287 -8.10 -4.28 -16.56
N ARG A 288 -7.76 -3.27 -15.75
CA ARG A 288 -8.17 -1.87 -16.02
C ARG A 288 -7.08 -1.09 -16.74
N MET A 289 -5.81 -1.29 -16.40
CA MET A 289 -4.69 -0.52 -16.97
C MET A 289 -4.03 -1.16 -18.19
N GLY A 290 -4.28 -2.44 -18.47
CA GLY A 290 -3.70 -3.14 -19.62
C GLY A 290 -2.23 -3.52 -19.46
N VAL A 291 -1.74 -3.63 -18.22
CA VAL A 291 -0.37 -4.08 -17.95
C VAL A 291 -0.29 -5.60 -18.10
N ASP A 292 0.72 -6.08 -18.82
CA ASP A 292 0.98 -7.51 -18.93
C ASP A 292 1.30 -8.13 -17.55
N ASN A 293 0.79 -9.34 -17.31
CA ASN A 293 0.97 -10.04 -16.05
C ASN A 293 2.45 -10.17 -15.66
N LYS A 294 3.36 -10.38 -16.62
CA LYS A 294 4.80 -10.53 -16.35
C LYS A 294 5.42 -9.30 -15.68
N VAL A 295 4.85 -8.11 -15.89
CA VAL A 295 5.28 -6.87 -15.24
C VAL A 295 4.52 -6.70 -13.93
N ALA A 296 3.18 -6.72 -13.98
CA ALA A 296 2.34 -6.47 -12.80
C ALA A 296 2.61 -7.44 -11.65
N SER A 297 2.80 -8.74 -11.94
CA SER A 297 3.10 -9.75 -10.92
C SER A 297 4.43 -9.52 -10.22
N PHE A 298 5.35 -8.79 -10.84
CA PHE A 298 6.65 -8.50 -10.27
C PHE A 298 6.70 -7.15 -9.58
N THR A 299 6.27 -6.09 -10.27
CA THR A 299 6.43 -4.71 -9.80
C THR A 299 5.51 -4.39 -8.63
N VAL A 300 4.28 -4.91 -8.61
CA VAL A 300 3.29 -4.62 -7.55
C VAL A 300 3.68 -5.28 -6.22
N PRO A 301 3.96 -6.60 -6.13
CA PRO A 301 4.38 -7.20 -4.86
C PRO A 301 5.71 -6.65 -4.35
N LEU A 302 6.65 -6.35 -5.26
CA LEU A 302 7.90 -5.70 -4.89
C LEU A 302 7.63 -4.31 -4.31
N GLY A 303 6.78 -3.51 -4.98
CA GLY A 303 6.35 -2.19 -4.54
C GLY A 303 5.75 -2.19 -3.13
N ALA A 304 4.84 -3.11 -2.84
CA ALA A 304 4.23 -3.24 -1.51
C ALA A 304 5.24 -3.44 -0.35
N THR A 305 6.49 -3.80 -0.64
CA THR A 305 7.58 -4.01 0.35
C THR A 305 8.75 -3.01 0.24
N VAL A 306 8.86 -2.29 -0.89
CA VAL A 306 9.99 -1.40 -1.18
C VAL A 306 9.52 0.05 -1.35
N ASN A 307 8.39 0.24 -2.03
CA ASN A 307 7.80 1.54 -2.28
C ASN A 307 6.97 2.00 -1.08
N MET A 308 7.64 2.69 -0.16
CA MET A 308 6.98 3.27 1.01
C MET A 308 7.06 4.80 1.02
N ASP A 309 6.85 5.44 -0.12
CA ASP A 309 6.82 6.90 -0.28
C ASP A 309 5.97 7.60 0.80
N GLY A 310 4.76 7.13 1.06
CA GLY A 310 3.86 7.67 2.07
C GLY A 310 4.41 7.50 3.50
N THR A 311 5.10 6.40 3.77
CA THR A 311 5.79 6.19 5.05
C THR A 311 6.98 7.12 5.19
N ALA A 312 7.75 7.30 4.13
CA ALA A 312 8.88 8.23 4.07
C ALA A 312 8.41 9.69 4.23
N ILE A 313 7.25 10.04 3.68
CA ILE A 313 6.61 11.34 3.90
C ILE A 313 6.21 11.52 5.36
N MET A 314 5.58 10.53 5.99
CA MET A 314 5.30 10.62 7.42
C MET A 314 6.57 10.77 8.23
N GLN A 315 7.62 10.01 7.91
CA GLN A 315 8.89 10.11 8.62
C GLN A 315 9.48 11.52 8.50
N GLY A 316 9.52 12.09 7.30
CA GLY A 316 10.01 13.45 7.08
C GLY A 316 9.21 14.50 7.86
N VAL A 317 7.88 14.49 7.75
CA VAL A 317 7.03 15.46 8.46
C VAL A 317 7.09 15.26 9.98
N ALA A 318 7.11 14.01 10.46
CA ALA A 318 7.24 13.69 11.88
C ALA A 318 8.59 14.11 12.45
N THR A 319 9.69 13.90 11.71
CA THR A 319 11.02 14.37 12.11
C THR A 319 11.06 15.88 12.23
N ALA A 320 10.52 16.61 11.24
CA ALA A 320 10.42 18.08 11.33
C ALA A 320 9.56 18.54 12.52
N PHE A 321 8.39 17.91 12.72
CA PHE A 321 7.48 18.20 13.82
C PHE A 321 8.14 17.99 15.19
N ILE A 322 8.79 16.84 15.41
CA ILE A 322 9.42 16.50 16.69
C ILE A 322 10.62 17.41 16.94
N ALA A 323 11.44 17.69 15.93
CA ALA A 323 12.54 18.64 16.07
C ALA A 323 12.03 20.02 16.53
N GLN A 324 10.96 20.53 15.91
CA GLN A 324 10.37 21.81 16.24
C GLN A 324 9.72 21.83 17.63
N ALA A 325 8.97 20.77 17.99
CA ALA A 325 8.31 20.67 19.30
C ALA A 325 9.31 20.63 20.46
N TYR A 326 10.48 20.02 20.25
CA TYR A 326 11.56 19.97 21.24
C TYR A 326 12.58 21.10 21.11
N ASN A 327 12.37 22.05 20.19
CA ASN A 327 13.31 23.13 19.88
C ASN A 327 14.74 22.63 19.58
N ILE A 328 14.84 21.53 18.83
CA ILE A 328 16.09 20.97 18.34
C ILE A 328 16.29 21.43 16.90
N ASP A 329 17.36 22.18 16.66
CA ASP A 329 17.73 22.62 15.32
C ASP A 329 18.39 21.49 14.53
N LEU A 330 17.76 21.08 13.42
CA LEU A 330 18.34 20.12 12.49
C LEU A 330 19.29 20.83 11.51
N THR A 331 20.51 20.33 11.41
CA THR A 331 21.48 20.80 10.43
C THR A 331 21.18 20.23 9.05
N MET A 332 21.80 20.80 8.00
CA MET A 332 21.72 20.21 6.66
C MET A 332 22.25 18.77 6.61
N GLY A 333 23.23 18.44 7.46
CA GLY A 333 23.74 17.08 7.60
C GLY A 333 22.67 16.12 8.14
N ASP A 334 21.90 16.56 9.13
CA ASP A 334 20.82 15.77 9.73
C ASP A 334 19.70 15.50 8.72
N TYR A 335 19.31 16.51 7.93
CA TYR A 335 18.35 16.31 6.84
C TYR A 335 18.81 15.27 5.82
N LEU A 336 20.08 15.33 5.41
CA LEU A 336 20.64 14.33 4.49
C LEU A 336 20.66 12.93 5.10
N MET A 337 20.99 12.81 6.39
CA MET A 337 20.92 11.53 7.10
C MET A 337 19.50 10.99 7.17
N VAL A 338 18.50 11.83 7.47
CA VAL A 338 17.08 11.45 7.47
C VAL A 338 16.65 10.95 6.10
N ILE A 339 16.98 11.68 5.03
CA ILE A 339 16.65 11.29 3.65
C ILE A 339 17.27 9.93 3.33
N LEU A 340 18.57 9.76 3.57
CA LEU A 340 19.29 8.52 3.26
C LEU A 340 18.71 7.34 4.04
N THR A 341 18.56 7.51 5.36
CA THR A 341 18.12 6.45 6.25
C THR A 341 16.69 6.05 5.98
N ALA A 342 15.76 6.99 5.88
CA ALA A 342 14.37 6.67 5.59
C ALA A 342 14.21 6.01 4.21
N THR A 343 14.97 6.46 3.21
CA THR A 343 14.96 5.87 1.87
C THR A 343 15.47 4.43 1.93
N LEU A 344 16.58 4.15 2.62
CA LEU A 344 17.11 2.80 2.76
C LEU A 344 16.23 1.90 3.64
N ALA A 345 15.71 2.46 4.73
CA ALA A 345 14.78 1.83 5.66
C ALA A 345 13.48 1.39 4.98
N SER A 346 13.00 2.15 3.99
CA SER A 346 11.79 1.79 3.23
C SER A 346 11.93 0.43 2.51
N VAL A 347 13.15 0.04 2.16
CA VAL A 347 13.42 -1.21 1.45
C VAL A 347 13.31 -2.40 2.41
N GLY A 348 12.42 -3.33 2.12
CA GLY A 348 12.26 -4.57 2.90
C GLY A 348 11.43 -4.39 4.17
N THR A 349 10.81 -3.23 4.34
CA THR A 349 9.83 -3.02 5.41
C THR A 349 8.54 -3.79 5.06
N ALA A 350 7.89 -4.40 6.05
CA ALA A 350 6.62 -5.09 5.83
C ALA A 350 5.49 -4.08 5.61
N GLY A 351 4.71 -4.23 4.53
CA GLY A 351 3.52 -3.41 4.22
C GLY A 351 2.30 -3.71 5.11
N VAL A 352 2.49 -3.72 6.43
CA VAL A 352 1.46 -4.01 7.44
C VAL A 352 1.26 -2.81 8.39
N PRO A 353 0.07 -2.64 8.99
CA PRO A 353 -0.23 -1.48 9.82
C PRO A 353 0.74 -1.30 10.99
N GLY A 354 1.08 -0.04 11.30
CA GLY A 354 1.90 0.33 12.47
C GLY A 354 3.41 0.16 12.32
N VAL A 355 3.91 -0.50 11.26
CA VAL A 355 5.36 -0.65 11.04
C VAL A 355 6.05 0.69 10.76
N GLY A 356 5.33 1.65 10.16
CA GLY A 356 5.85 2.99 9.90
C GLY A 356 6.39 3.69 11.16
N LEU A 357 5.73 3.53 12.32
CA LEU A 357 6.15 4.13 13.59
C LEU A 357 7.43 3.49 14.15
N VAL A 358 7.61 2.18 13.94
CA VAL A 358 8.85 1.48 14.31
C VAL A 358 10.02 2.02 13.48
N MET A 359 9.81 2.22 12.19
CA MET A 359 10.82 2.79 11.29
C MET A 359 11.10 4.27 11.58
N LEU A 360 10.10 5.03 12.04
CA LEU A 360 10.30 6.41 12.49
C LEU A 360 11.27 6.46 13.69
N ALA A 361 11.16 5.55 14.65
CA ALA A 361 12.06 5.52 15.81
C ALA A 361 13.54 5.41 15.40
N MET A 362 13.82 4.61 14.37
CA MET A 362 15.15 4.49 13.78
C MET A 362 15.64 5.82 13.20
N VAL A 363 14.80 6.48 12.39
CA VAL A 363 15.14 7.76 11.76
C VAL A 363 15.42 8.84 12.81
N LEU A 364 14.59 8.93 13.86
CA LEU A 364 14.78 9.89 14.95
C LEU A 364 16.07 9.64 15.74
N ASN A 365 16.33 8.39 16.12
CA ASN A 365 17.52 8.03 16.88
C ASN A 365 18.81 8.43 16.13
N GLN A 366 18.84 8.25 14.81
CA GLN A 366 20.01 8.58 14.00
C GLN A 366 20.36 10.07 13.98
N VAL A 367 19.37 10.96 14.12
CA VAL A 367 19.59 12.41 14.24
C VAL A 367 19.47 12.91 15.68
N GLY A 368 19.50 12.00 16.66
CA GLY A 368 19.48 12.35 18.08
C GLY A 368 18.17 12.95 18.59
N LEU A 369 17.05 12.74 17.89
CA LEU A 369 15.74 13.22 18.31
C LEU A 369 15.09 12.29 19.34
N PRO A 370 14.34 12.84 20.32
CA PRO A 370 13.68 12.06 21.36
C PRO A 370 12.58 11.17 20.77
N LEU A 371 12.65 9.87 21.09
CA LEU A 371 11.67 8.89 20.62
C LEU A 371 10.31 9.08 21.27
N GLU A 372 10.27 9.74 22.41
CA GLU A 372 9.05 10.07 23.14
C GLU A 372 8.12 10.99 22.31
N GLY A 373 8.67 11.75 21.36
CA GLY A 373 7.89 12.53 20.39
C GLY A 373 6.97 11.68 19.49
N ILE A 374 7.25 10.39 19.32
CA ILE A 374 6.38 9.46 18.56
C ILE A 374 5.03 9.29 19.26
N ALA A 375 5.01 9.29 20.60
CA ALA A 375 3.77 9.13 21.37
C ALA A 375 2.78 10.26 21.09
N LEU A 376 3.28 11.47 20.75
CA LEU A 376 2.46 12.63 20.43
C LEU A 376 1.64 12.37 19.16
N ILE A 377 2.28 11.87 18.10
CA ILE A 377 1.62 11.70 16.79
C ILE A 377 0.87 10.37 16.66
N MET A 378 1.14 9.40 17.53
CA MET A 378 0.53 8.06 17.49
C MET A 378 -1.00 8.11 17.55
N GLY A 379 -1.57 9.09 18.27
CA GLY A 379 -3.02 9.24 18.41
C GLY A 379 -3.76 9.54 17.09
N VAL A 380 -3.11 10.21 16.15
CA VAL A 380 -3.67 10.54 14.82
C VAL A 380 -3.11 9.66 13.70
N ASP A 381 -2.07 8.87 13.99
CA ASP A 381 -1.38 8.04 13.01
C ASP A 381 -2.31 7.10 12.27
N ARG A 382 -3.30 6.53 12.96
CA ARG A 382 -4.24 5.57 12.33
C ARG A 382 -4.96 6.16 11.12
N LEU A 383 -5.34 7.44 11.18
CA LEU A 383 -6.00 8.13 10.07
C LEU A 383 -5.02 8.43 8.93
N LEU A 384 -3.82 8.87 9.28
CA LEU A 384 -2.77 9.21 8.32
C LEU A 384 -2.25 7.96 7.61
N ASP A 385 -2.21 6.81 8.28
CA ASP A 385 -1.81 5.51 7.74
C ASP A 385 -2.68 5.05 6.56
N MET A 386 -3.98 5.38 6.61
CA MET A 386 -4.90 5.11 5.51
C MET A 386 -4.50 5.89 4.25
N ILE A 387 -4.20 7.19 4.41
CA ILE A 387 -3.76 8.05 3.31
C ILE A 387 -2.39 7.58 2.80
N ARG A 388 -1.45 7.25 3.68
CA ARG A 388 -0.13 6.72 3.32
C ARG A 388 -0.24 5.48 2.44
N THR A 389 -1.06 4.52 2.87
CA THR A 389 -1.24 3.26 2.14
C THR A 389 -1.83 3.52 0.76
N ALA A 390 -2.84 4.39 0.65
CA ALA A 390 -3.43 4.78 -0.61
C ALA A 390 -2.41 5.44 -1.56
N VAL A 391 -1.52 6.29 -1.04
CA VAL A 391 -0.43 6.89 -1.81
C VAL A 391 0.56 5.82 -2.27
N ASN A 392 1.01 4.93 -1.39
CA ASN A 392 1.98 3.86 -1.73
C ASN A 392 1.49 3.01 -2.91
N ILE A 393 0.26 2.49 -2.85
CA ILE A 393 -0.27 1.63 -3.92
C ILE A 393 -0.53 2.38 -5.23
N THR A 394 -0.74 3.70 -5.15
CA THR A 394 -0.82 4.59 -6.32
C THR A 394 0.56 4.69 -6.98
N GLY A 395 1.63 4.83 -6.17
CA GLY A 395 3.01 4.75 -6.62
C GLY A 395 3.34 3.41 -7.27
N ASP A 396 2.92 2.30 -6.65
CA ASP A 396 3.13 0.94 -7.17
C ASP A 396 2.56 0.82 -8.59
N SER A 397 1.33 1.30 -8.78
CA SER A 397 0.66 1.24 -10.08
C SER A 397 1.25 2.20 -11.10
N ALA A 398 1.66 3.41 -10.69
CA ALA A 398 2.33 4.36 -11.56
C ALA A 398 3.68 3.82 -12.08
N VAL A 399 4.52 3.28 -11.19
CA VAL A 399 5.79 2.64 -11.55
C VAL A 399 5.55 1.41 -12.41
N THR A 400 4.56 0.58 -12.07
CA THR A 400 4.18 -0.60 -12.86
C THR A 400 3.84 -0.21 -14.31
N ILE A 401 3.05 0.85 -14.52
CA ILE A 401 2.69 1.33 -15.87
C ILE A 401 3.90 1.90 -16.61
N ILE A 402 4.76 2.67 -15.93
CA ILE A 402 5.97 3.24 -16.52
C ILE A 402 6.91 2.12 -17.00
N VAL A 403 7.15 1.13 -16.14
CA VAL A 403 7.99 -0.02 -16.47
C VAL A 403 7.37 -0.79 -17.63
N ALA A 404 6.07 -1.10 -17.57
CA ALA A 404 5.35 -1.82 -18.62
C ALA A 404 5.44 -1.12 -19.97
N LYS A 405 5.20 0.20 -20.00
CA LYS A 405 5.33 1.03 -21.21
C LYS A 405 6.74 0.99 -21.77
N SER A 406 7.75 1.10 -20.91
CA SER A 406 9.17 1.06 -21.31
C SER A 406 9.62 -0.31 -21.84
N GLU A 407 8.89 -1.37 -21.51
CA GLU A 407 9.15 -2.76 -21.93
C GLU A 407 8.18 -3.22 -23.02
N GLY A 408 7.41 -2.31 -23.64
CA GLY A 408 6.44 -2.64 -24.68
C GLY A 408 5.36 -3.62 -24.24
N SER A 409 5.04 -3.62 -22.94
CA SER A 409 4.17 -4.61 -22.26
C SER A 409 2.93 -3.95 -21.66
N LEU A 410 2.47 -2.86 -22.29
CA LEU A 410 1.27 -2.11 -21.93
C LEU A 410 0.33 -2.03 -23.13
N ASP A 411 -0.92 -2.46 -22.93
CA ASP A 411 -2.01 -2.21 -23.86
C ASP A 411 -2.64 -0.84 -23.60
N GLU A 412 -2.22 0.15 -24.39
CA GLU A 412 -2.74 1.51 -24.31
C GLU A 412 -4.20 1.64 -24.73
N SER A 413 -4.71 0.74 -25.58
CA SER A 413 -6.11 0.76 -25.96
C SER A 413 -6.98 0.45 -24.74
N ARG A 414 -6.57 -0.55 -23.96
CA ARG A 414 -7.20 -0.91 -22.69
C ARG A 414 -7.02 0.18 -21.65
N PHE A 415 -5.84 0.80 -21.54
CA PHE A 415 -5.61 1.94 -20.64
C PHE A 415 -6.55 3.12 -20.95
N ASN A 416 -6.77 3.43 -22.23
CA ASN A 416 -7.59 4.57 -22.64
C ASN A 416 -9.11 4.30 -22.60
N ASP A 417 -9.55 3.04 -22.56
CA ASP A 417 -10.96 2.67 -22.40
C ASP A 417 -11.42 2.86 -20.92
N PRO A 418 -12.30 3.82 -20.61
CA PRO A 418 -12.77 4.05 -19.24
C PRO A 418 -13.48 2.86 -18.60
N ALA A 419 -14.10 1.98 -19.41
CA ALA A 419 -14.88 0.83 -18.96
C ALA A 419 -14.06 -0.48 -18.89
N ALA A 420 -12.75 -0.44 -19.16
CA ALA A 420 -11.90 -1.61 -19.10
C ALA A 420 -11.90 -2.24 -17.68
N GLY A 421 -12.07 -3.57 -17.62
CA GLY A 421 -12.06 -4.36 -16.40
C GLY A 421 -13.41 -4.52 -15.70
N GLU A 422 -14.42 -3.69 -16.02
CA GLU A 422 -15.74 -3.77 -15.36
C GLU A 422 -16.45 -5.13 -15.60
N LYS A 423 -16.18 -5.79 -16.74
CA LYS A 423 -16.78 -7.10 -17.07
C LYS A 423 -16.11 -8.25 -16.33
N GLU A 424 -14.83 -8.12 -16.05
CA GLU A 424 -14.02 -9.11 -15.36
C GLU A 424 -14.34 -9.17 -13.86
N GLU A 425 -14.81 -8.04 -13.30
CA GLU A 425 -15.34 -7.92 -11.93
C GLU A 425 -16.75 -8.55 -11.76
N GLU A 426 -17.51 -8.70 -12.85
CA GLU A 426 -18.80 -9.42 -12.84
C GLU A 426 -18.57 -10.94 -12.75
N VAL A 427 -18.64 -11.48 -11.55
CA VAL A 427 -18.61 -12.94 -11.36
C VAL A 427 -19.97 -13.52 -11.74
N LYS A 428 -20.13 -13.91 -13.01
CA LYS A 428 -21.22 -14.78 -13.44
C LYS A 428 -20.93 -16.19 -12.94
N LEU A 429 -21.37 -16.51 -11.72
CA LEU A 429 -21.58 -17.91 -11.35
C LEU A 429 -22.53 -18.47 -12.40
N ALA A 430 -22.04 -19.39 -13.23
CA ALA A 430 -22.87 -20.02 -14.24
C ALA A 430 -24.12 -20.54 -13.53
N ARG A 431 -25.27 -19.91 -13.78
CA ARG A 431 -26.55 -20.55 -13.49
C ARG A 431 -26.49 -21.83 -14.31
N GLN A 432 -26.31 -22.96 -13.63
CA GLN A 432 -26.41 -24.27 -14.25
C GLN A 432 -27.69 -24.23 -15.07
N GLN A 433 -27.55 -24.38 -16.38
CA GLN A 433 -28.67 -24.72 -17.24
C GLN A 433 -29.12 -26.10 -16.74
N ALA A 434 -30.09 -26.08 -15.83
CA ALA A 434 -30.87 -27.25 -15.46
C ALA A 434 -31.92 -27.51 -16.54
#